data_AF-A0A848H0L9-F1
#
_entry.id   AF-A0A848H0L9-F1
#
_cell.length_a   1.000
_cell.length_b   1.000
_cell.length_c   1.000
_cell.angle_alpha   90.00
_cell.angle_beta   90.00
_cell.angle_gamma   90.00
#
_symmetry.space_group_name_H-M   'P 1'
#
loop_
_entity.id
_entity.type
_entity.pdbx_description
1 polymer ?
#
loop_
_entity_poly.entity_id
_entity_poly.type
_entity_poly.pdbx_seq_one_letter_code
_entity_poly.pdbx_strand_id
1 'polypeptide(L)'
;MSVQSPIQDLERFWSQTRLPVVFQRQRPAPLLVRLPYAADNKVWLRDGQRNKPSWDKAHGAWEVPQAWFERTIRLSFSRYRACYVIQLYREKEVCASACWNATGADCECSCMGANHGSGQPSGRWYEVSETFAVMWGVQRYSVRLLKVPGAV
;
A
#
# COMPACT_ATOMS: atom_id res chain seq x y z
N MET A 1 10.44 32.92 -0.99
CA MET A 1 10.75 32.05 -2.14
C MET A 1 10.36 30.63 -1.75
N SER A 2 9.20 30.17 -2.21
CA SER A 2 8.64 28.89 -1.79
C SER A 2 9.32 27.77 -2.58
N VAL A 3 10.12 26.96 -1.90
CA VAL A 3 10.68 25.75 -2.49
C VAL A 3 9.54 24.73 -2.60
N GLN A 4 8.79 24.78 -3.69
CA GLN A 4 7.95 23.66 -4.11
C GLN A 4 8.89 22.56 -4.58
N SER A 5 9.27 21.65 -3.67
CA SER A 5 9.78 20.35 -4.09
C SER A 5 8.78 19.76 -5.09
N PRO A 6 9.20 19.34 -6.30
CA PRO A 6 8.27 18.78 -7.26
C PRO A 6 7.61 17.60 -6.58
N ILE A 7 6.29 17.68 -6.48
CA ILE A 7 5.45 16.54 -6.12
C ILE A 7 5.92 15.39 -7.01
N GLN A 8 6.44 14.32 -6.41
CA GLN A 8 6.79 13.15 -7.21
C GLN A 8 5.49 12.62 -7.82
N ASP A 9 5.49 12.38 -9.14
CA ASP A 9 4.30 11.87 -9.81
C ASP A 9 3.96 10.49 -9.24
N LEU A 10 2.76 10.35 -8.68
CA LEU A 10 2.23 9.07 -8.25
C LEU A 10 2.32 8.02 -9.38
N GLU A 11 2.21 8.48 -10.63
CA GLU A 11 2.41 7.70 -11.85
C GLU A 11 3.72 6.93 -11.87
N ARG A 12 4.82 7.43 -11.28
CA ARG A 12 6.07 6.66 -11.21
C ARG A 12 5.92 5.39 -10.38
N PHE A 13 5.23 5.51 -9.24
CA PHE A 13 4.98 4.37 -8.34
C PHE A 13 3.87 3.47 -8.86
N TRP A 14 2.87 4.05 -9.51
CA TRP A 14 1.77 3.32 -10.10
C TRP A 14 2.19 2.55 -11.35
N SER A 15 2.91 3.16 -12.28
CA SER A 15 3.16 2.57 -13.61
C SER A 15 4.29 1.53 -13.62
N GLN A 16 5.19 1.53 -12.62
CA GLN A 16 6.28 0.56 -12.52
C GLN A 16 5.77 -0.89 -12.51
N THR A 17 6.62 -1.81 -12.98
CA THR A 17 6.27 -3.21 -13.26
C THR A 17 7.10 -4.23 -12.47
N ARG A 18 7.92 -3.77 -11.50
CA ARG A 18 8.83 -4.62 -10.72
C ARG A 18 8.22 -5.15 -9.44
N LEU A 19 7.44 -4.32 -8.74
CA LEU A 19 6.81 -4.67 -7.47
C LEU A 19 5.29 -4.53 -7.56
N PRO A 20 4.52 -5.28 -6.76
CA PRO A 20 3.11 -5.00 -6.55
C PRO A 20 2.88 -3.59 -6.03
N VAL A 21 1.77 -2.98 -6.47
CA VAL A 21 1.27 -1.70 -5.95
C VAL A 21 -0.14 -1.92 -5.42
N VAL A 22 -0.33 -1.73 -4.13
CA VAL A 22 -1.64 -1.81 -3.46
C VAL A 22 -2.14 -0.39 -3.22
N PHE A 23 -3.16 0.02 -3.96
CA PHE A 23 -3.80 1.32 -3.78
C PHE A 23 -5.07 1.16 -2.92
N GLN A 24 -4.96 1.59 -1.67
CA GLN A 24 -6.07 1.70 -0.72
C GLN A 24 -6.88 2.97 -1.00
N ARG A 25 -7.92 2.82 -1.82
CA ARG A 25 -8.87 3.89 -2.14
C ARG A 25 -9.82 4.14 -0.97
N GLN A 26 -10.45 5.31 -0.94
CA GLN A 26 -11.51 5.59 0.04
C GLN A 26 -12.68 4.61 -0.13
N ARG A 27 -13.21 4.11 0.98
CA ARG A 27 -14.42 3.28 0.98
C ARG A 27 -15.61 4.09 0.42
N PRO A 28 -16.55 3.46 -0.32
CA PRO A 28 -16.68 2.01 -0.54
C PRO A 28 -15.90 1.47 -1.76
N ALA A 29 -15.05 2.27 -2.42
CA ALA A 29 -14.33 1.80 -3.60
C ALA A 29 -13.44 0.58 -3.27
N PRO A 30 -13.27 -0.37 -4.21
CA PRO A 30 -12.37 -1.51 -4.02
C PRO A 30 -10.90 -1.07 -3.94
N LEU A 31 -10.03 -1.96 -3.47
CA LEU A 31 -8.59 -1.79 -3.65
C LEU A 31 -8.26 -1.94 -5.12
N LEU A 32 -7.31 -1.16 -5.62
CA LEU A 32 -6.65 -1.46 -6.88
C LEU A 32 -5.30 -2.10 -6.60
N VAL A 33 -5.02 -3.23 -7.23
CA VAL A 33 -3.79 -3.99 -7.08
C VAL A 33 -3.15 -4.15 -8.45
N ARG A 34 -2.09 -3.39 -8.70
CA ARG A 34 -1.27 -3.58 -9.90
C ARG A 34 -0.16 -4.57 -9.59
N LEU A 35 0.05 -5.53 -10.49
CA LEU A 35 1.03 -6.59 -10.34
C LEU A 35 1.97 -6.62 -11.55
N PRO A 36 3.25 -6.98 -11.33
CA PRO A 36 4.08 -7.53 -12.41
C PRO A 36 3.30 -8.65 -13.12
N TYR A 37 3.31 -8.66 -14.46
CA TYR A 37 2.52 -9.63 -15.20
C TYR A 37 3.00 -11.07 -14.93
N ALA A 38 2.08 -11.92 -14.52
CA ALA A 38 2.23 -13.37 -14.48
C ALA A 38 0.90 -14.01 -14.87
N ALA A 39 0.97 -15.15 -15.56
CA ALA A 39 -0.21 -15.85 -16.05
C ALA A 39 -1.15 -16.30 -14.92
N ASP A 40 -0.62 -16.50 -13.72
CA ASP A 40 -1.35 -16.97 -12.54
C ASP A 40 -1.86 -15.84 -11.63
N ASN A 41 -1.65 -14.56 -11.98
CA ASN A 41 -1.94 -13.40 -11.10
C ASN A 41 -3.35 -13.43 -10.49
N LYS A 42 -4.36 -13.79 -11.29
CA LYS A 42 -5.75 -13.88 -10.80
C LYS A 42 -5.92 -14.96 -9.74
N VAL A 43 -5.30 -16.13 -9.95
CA VAL A 43 -5.39 -17.28 -9.05
C VAL A 43 -4.60 -16.99 -7.78
N TRP A 44 -3.39 -16.47 -7.93
CA TRP A 44 -2.53 -16.05 -6.83
C TRP A 44 -3.18 -14.98 -5.96
N LEU A 45 -3.75 -13.93 -6.57
CA LEU A 45 -4.38 -12.85 -5.80
C LEU A 45 -5.67 -13.32 -5.10
N ARG A 46 -6.40 -14.25 -5.71
CA ARG A 46 -7.59 -14.86 -5.12
C ARG A 46 -7.24 -15.72 -3.90
N ASP A 47 -6.15 -16.47 -3.96
CA ASP A 47 -5.65 -17.35 -2.87
C ASP A 47 -6.79 -18.09 -2.14
N GLY A 48 -7.58 -18.89 -2.88
CA GLY A 48 -8.68 -19.70 -2.32
C GLY A 48 -9.93 -18.94 -1.88
N GLN A 49 -9.98 -17.61 -1.95
CA GLN A 49 -11.13 -16.83 -1.48
C GLN A 49 -12.39 -17.00 -2.35
N ARG A 50 -13.57 -16.81 -1.74
CA ARG A 50 -14.86 -16.89 -2.45
C ARG A 50 -15.00 -15.76 -3.49
N ASN A 51 -14.66 -14.53 -3.11
CA ASN A 51 -14.72 -13.37 -4.00
C ASN A 51 -13.63 -13.51 -5.07
N LYS A 52 -13.94 -13.07 -6.30
CA LYS A 52 -13.03 -13.16 -7.45
C LYS A 52 -12.46 -11.76 -7.75
N PRO A 53 -11.14 -11.61 -7.93
CA PRO A 53 -10.58 -10.38 -8.47
C PRO A 53 -11.19 -10.06 -9.85
N SER A 54 -11.60 -8.81 -10.05
CA SER A 54 -12.00 -8.26 -11.35
C SER A 54 -10.83 -7.50 -11.96
N TRP A 55 -10.69 -7.53 -13.29
CA TRP A 55 -9.69 -6.74 -13.98
C TRP A 55 -10.28 -5.41 -14.39
N ASP A 56 -9.70 -4.33 -13.90
CA ASP A 56 -10.00 -2.96 -14.31
C ASP A 56 -9.07 -2.57 -15.46
N LYS A 57 -9.64 -2.53 -16.67
CA LYS A 57 -8.91 -2.16 -17.89
C LYS A 57 -8.48 -0.70 -17.90
N ALA A 58 -9.23 0.20 -17.27
CA ALA A 58 -8.94 1.63 -17.30
C ALA A 58 -7.67 1.95 -16.52
N HIS A 59 -7.47 1.28 -15.38
CA HIS A 59 -6.30 1.48 -14.53
C HIS A 59 -5.20 0.44 -14.74
N GLY A 60 -5.48 -0.64 -15.49
CA GLY A 60 -4.54 -1.74 -15.70
C GLY A 60 -4.20 -2.45 -14.39
N ALA A 61 -5.22 -2.75 -13.58
CA ALA A 61 -5.07 -3.30 -12.25
C ALA A 61 -6.20 -4.28 -11.89
N TRP A 62 -5.98 -5.04 -10.83
CA TRP A 62 -7.01 -5.89 -10.24
C TRP A 62 -7.80 -5.14 -9.18
N GLU A 63 -9.12 -5.21 -9.25
CA GLU A 63 -10.00 -4.81 -8.17
C GLU A 63 -10.21 -5.98 -7.20
N VAL A 64 -10.02 -5.72 -5.90
CA VAL A 64 -10.28 -6.68 -4.83
C VAL A 64 -11.00 -6.00 -3.65
N PRO A 65 -11.69 -6.77 -2.79
CA PRO A 65 -12.32 -6.21 -1.60
C PRO A 65 -11.35 -5.45 -0.70
N GLN A 66 -11.81 -4.36 -0.08
CA GLN A 66 -11.05 -3.60 0.94
C GLN A 66 -10.52 -4.48 2.07
N ALA A 67 -11.27 -5.49 2.49
CA ALA A 67 -10.86 -6.45 3.51
C ALA A 67 -9.62 -7.29 3.13
N TRP A 68 -9.19 -7.28 1.86
CA TRP A 68 -8.01 -8.00 1.41
C TRP A 68 -6.72 -7.17 1.52
N PHE A 69 -6.76 -5.96 2.09
CA PHE A 69 -5.61 -5.07 2.14
C PHE A 69 -4.37 -5.73 2.75
N GLU A 70 -4.46 -6.15 4.02
CA GLU A 70 -3.34 -6.83 4.69
C GLU A 70 -2.95 -8.15 3.99
N ARG A 71 -3.95 -8.93 3.56
CA ARG A 71 -3.72 -10.19 2.83
C ARG A 71 -2.90 -9.98 1.57
N THR A 72 -3.22 -8.95 0.79
CA THR A 72 -2.53 -8.62 -0.46
C THR A 72 -1.08 -8.24 -0.20
N ILE A 73 -0.81 -7.51 0.89
CA ILE A 73 0.56 -7.19 1.33
C ILE A 73 1.30 -8.49 1.70
N ARG A 74 0.69 -9.38 2.48
CA ARG A 74 1.29 -10.68 2.85
C ARG A 74 1.60 -11.56 1.64
N LEU A 75 0.67 -11.64 0.67
CA LEU A 75 0.90 -12.34 -0.60
C LEU A 75 2.04 -11.68 -1.38
N SER A 76 2.08 -10.34 -1.43
CA SER A 76 3.15 -9.61 -2.11
C SER A 76 4.52 -9.93 -1.50
N PHE A 77 4.61 -10.08 -0.18
CA PHE A 77 5.85 -10.46 0.49
C PHE A 77 6.28 -11.89 0.21
N SER A 78 5.35 -12.85 0.11
CA SER A 78 5.70 -14.24 -0.18
C SER A 78 6.30 -14.40 -1.58
N ARG A 79 5.86 -13.60 -2.56
CA ARG A 79 6.32 -13.68 -3.96
C ARG A 79 7.40 -12.67 -4.32
N TYR A 80 7.28 -11.42 -3.88
CA TYR A 80 8.10 -10.30 -4.32
C TYR A 80 8.96 -9.69 -3.21
N ARG A 81 8.82 -10.16 -1.97
CA ARG A 81 9.54 -9.66 -0.77
C ARG A 81 9.26 -8.18 -0.42
N ALA A 82 8.50 -7.47 -1.24
CA ALA A 82 8.17 -6.07 -1.10
C ALA A 82 6.90 -5.68 -1.88
N CYS A 83 6.29 -4.56 -1.52
CA CYS A 83 5.26 -3.89 -2.32
C CYS A 83 5.19 -2.40 -2.00
N TYR A 84 4.69 -1.61 -2.95
CA TYR A 84 4.27 -0.25 -2.67
C TYR A 84 2.82 -0.23 -2.16
N VAL A 85 2.56 0.59 -1.15
CA VAL A 85 1.22 0.93 -0.68
C VAL A 85 0.96 2.39 -0.97
N ILE A 86 -0.09 2.67 -1.73
CA ILE A 86 -0.62 4.01 -1.97
C ILE A 86 -1.91 4.15 -1.16
N GLN A 87 -2.05 5.25 -0.44
CA GLN A 87 -3.26 5.54 0.32
C GLN A 87 -3.46 7.05 0.45
N LEU A 88 -4.68 7.47 0.75
CA LEU A 88 -4.98 8.87 0.99
C LEU A 88 -4.08 9.45 2.08
N TYR A 89 -3.49 10.62 1.84
CA TYR A 89 -2.76 11.34 2.89
C TYR A 89 -3.72 12.21 3.69
N ARG A 90 -3.83 11.93 4.99
CA ARG A 90 -4.65 12.72 5.91
C ARG A 90 -3.75 13.57 6.81
N GLU A 91 -3.52 14.80 6.38
CA GLU A 91 -2.59 15.74 7.03
C GLU A 91 -2.93 16.02 8.50
N LYS A 92 -4.22 16.05 8.83
CA LYS A 92 -4.70 16.35 10.19
C LYS A 92 -4.80 15.12 11.10
N GLU A 93 -4.58 13.91 10.60
CA GLU A 93 -4.76 12.70 11.40
C GLU A 93 -3.51 12.37 12.20
N VAL A 94 -3.54 12.63 13.51
CA VAL A 94 -2.43 12.37 14.42
C VAL A 94 -2.42 10.90 14.85
N CYS A 95 -1.24 10.31 15.03
CA CYS A 95 -1.12 8.96 15.60
C CYS A 95 -1.88 8.84 16.92
N ALA A 96 -2.79 7.86 16.97
CA ALA A 96 -3.41 7.42 18.21
C ALA A 96 -2.70 6.18 18.78
N SER A 97 -2.99 5.83 20.03
CA SER A 97 -2.48 4.60 20.67
C SER A 97 -2.76 3.35 19.83
N ALA A 98 -3.92 3.27 19.17
CA ALA A 98 -4.25 2.19 18.24
C ALA A 98 -3.24 2.05 17.08
N CYS A 99 -2.69 3.15 16.58
CA CYS A 99 -1.66 3.14 15.53
C CYS A 99 -0.32 2.63 16.10
N TRP A 100 0.10 3.12 17.27
CA TRP A 100 1.34 2.65 17.90
C TRP A 100 1.30 1.17 18.27
N ASN A 101 0.13 0.65 18.63
CA ASN A 101 -0.06 -0.74 19.05
C ASN A 101 -0.56 -1.65 17.92
N ALA A 102 -0.70 -1.15 16.70
CA ALA A 102 -1.25 -1.91 15.58
C ALA A 102 -0.38 -3.13 15.21
N THR A 103 -1.03 -4.25 14.92
CA THR A 103 -0.41 -5.48 14.40
C THR A 103 -0.47 -5.58 12.87
N GLY A 104 -1.45 -4.91 12.25
CA GLY A 104 -1.69 -4.92 10.80
C GLY A 104 -0.92 -3.83 10.04
N ALA A 105 -1.19 -3.68 8.74
CA ALA A 105 -0.53 -2.70 7.88
C ALA A 105 -1.35 -1.41 7.62
N ASP A 106 -2.63 -1.40 8.00
CA ASP A 106 -3.57 -0.28 7.86
C ASP A 106 -3.08 0.94 8.64
N CYS A 107 -2.86 2.06 7.96
CA CYS A 107 -2.30 3.24 8.60
C CYS A 107 -2.69 4.51 7.84
N GLU A 108 -3.61 5.31 8.38
CA GLU A 108 -4.06 6.56 7.75
C GLU A 108 -3.47 7.84 8.42
N CYS A 109 -2.53 7.67 9.37
CA CYS A 109 -1.89 8.79 10.07
C CYS A 109 -1.11 9.72 9.12
N SER A 110 -0.98 10.99 9.52
CA SER A 110 -0.07 11.96 8.93
C SER A 110 1.41 11.54 9.04
N CYS A 111 1.71 10.62 9.96
CA CYS A 111 3.03 10.02 10.18
C CYS A 111 3.49 9.06 9.06
N MET A 112 2.61 8.73 8.11
CA MET A 112 2.89 7.84 6.98
C MET A 112 3.48 6.48 7.41
N GLY A 113 3.09 5.96 8.58
CA GLY A 113 3.57 4.69 9.09
C GLY A 113 4.87 4.73 9.90
N ALA A 114 5.47 5.91 10.12
CA ALA A 114 6.71 6.05 10.90
C ALA A 114 6.57 5.43 12.31
N ASN A 115 5.46 5.71 13.00
CA ASN A 115 5.21 5.23 14.37
C ASN A 115 4.30 4.00 14.43
N HIS A 116 3.84 3.48 13.30
CA HIS A 116 2.81 2.45 13.26
C HIS A 116 3.31 1.09 13.79
N GLY A 117 2.78 0.59 14.90
CA GLY A 117 3.26 -0.64 15.54
C GLY A 117 4.56 -0.47 16.35
N SER A 118 5.01 0.75 16.65
CA SER A 118 6.21 1.01 17.45
C SER A 118 6.08 0.63 18.93
N GLY A 119 4.86 0.41 19.43
CA GLY A 119 4.58 -0.02 20.80
C GLY A 119 4.66 -1.53 21.02
N GLN A 120 4.97 -2.33 19.99
CA GLN A 120 4.97 -3.79 20.10
C GLN A 120 6.36 -4.37 20.48
N PRO A 121 6.45 -5.20 21.53
CA PRO A 121 7.71 -5.83 21.94
C PRO A 121 8.31 -6.76 20.89
N SER A 122 7.46 -7.45 20.12
CA SER A 122 7.86 -8.39 19.06
C SER A 122 8.26 -7.71 17.75
N GLY A 123 8.16 -6.38 17.66
CA GLY A 123 8.37 -5.63 16.43
C GLY A 123 7.26 -5.83 15.38
N ARG A 124 7.47 -5.26 14.20
CA ARG A 124 6.56 -5.34 13.04
C ARG A 124 6.93 -6.55 12.18
N TRP A 125 5.94 -7.20 11.56
CA TRP A 125 6.18 -8.25 10.56
C TRP A 125 6.59 -7.71 9.18
N TYR A 126 6.77 -6.39 9.07
CA TYR A 126 7.19 -5.68 7.86
C TYR A 126 8.00 -4.44 8.21
N GLU A 127 8.84 -4.02 7.29
CA GLU A 127 9.61 -2.78 7.36
C GLU A 127 9.00 -1.73 6.42
N VAL A 128 8.96 -0.46 6.86
CA VAL A 128 8.69 0.68 5.98
C VAL A 128 10.04 1.25 5.54
N SER A 129 10.51 0.85 4.36
CA SER A 129 11.85 1.26 3.90
C SER A 129 11.87 2.68 3.35
N GLU A 130 10.77 3.15 2.74
CA GLU A 130 10.67 4.51 2.18
C GLU A 130 9.23 5.04 2.34
N THR A 131 9.09 6.35 2.54
CA THR A 131 7.79 7.04 2.57
C THR A 131 7.83 8.33 1.75
N PHE A 132 6.76 8.58 0.99
CA PHE A 132 6.64 9.75 0.11
C PHE A 132 5.25 10.37 0.24
N ALA A 133 5.18 11.70 0.24
CA ALA A 133 3.93 12.42 0.00
C ALA A 133 3.86 12.81 -1.48
N VAL A 134 2.79 12.45 -2.16
CA VAL A 134 2.59 12.68 -3.61
C VAL A 134 1.19 13.25 -3.87
N MET A 135 0.97 13.81 -5.06
CA MET A 135 -0.36 14.26 -5.50
C MET A 135 -0.83 13.44 -6.69
N TRP A 136 -2.14 13.26 -6.79
CA TRP A 136 -2.80 12.85 -8.02
C TRP A 136 -4.07 13.67 -8.19
N GLY A 137 -4.09 14.51 -9.23
CA GLY A 137 -5.09 15.58 -9.35
C GLY A 137 -4.99 16.54 -8.15
N VAL A 138 -6.12 16.79 -7.50
CA VAL A 138 -6.20 17.67 -6.31
C VAL A 138 -5.92 16.94 -4.99
N GLN A 139 -5.74 15.62 -5.02
CA GLN A 139 -5.68 14.80 -3.82
C GLN A 139 -4.23 14.47 -3.44
N ARG A 140 -3.92 14.57 -2.15
CA ARG A 140 -2.65 14.11 -1.56
C ARG A 140 -2.72 12.63 -1.21
N TYR A 141 -1.65 11.90 -1.49
CA TYR A 141 -1.46 10.50 -1.15
C TYR A 141 -0.14 10.30 -0.40
N SER A 142 -0.09 9.27 0.44
CA SER A 142 1.16 8.72 0.94
C SER A 142 1.48 7.46 0.17
N VAL A 143 2.77 7.31 -0.18
CA VAL A 143 3.33 6.10 -0.77
C VAL A 143 4.31 5.52 0.25
N ARG A 144 4.17 4.24 0.56
CA ARG A 144 5.05 3.50 1.46
C ARG A 144 5.65 2.32 0.72
N LEU A 145 6.97 2.17 0.71
CA LEU A 145 7.60 0.91 0.32
C LEU A 145 7.63 0.00 1.53
N LEU A 146 6.86 -1.09 1.47
CA LEU A 146 6.86 -2.11 2.50
C LEU A 146 7.71 -3.31 2.07
N LYS A 147 8.53 -3.85 2.96
CA LYS A 147 9.37 -5.02 2.71
C LYS A 147 9.28 -6.05 3.84
N VAL A 148 9.65 -7.29 3.56
CA VAL A 148 9.91 -8.29 4.61
C VAL A 148 11.10 -7.82 5.45
N PRO A 149 11.05 -7.92 6.80
CA PRO A 149 12.16 -7.51 7.65
C PRO A 149 13.48 -8.18 7.25
N GLY A 150 14.57 -7.42 7.21
CA GLY A 150 15.91 -7.92 6.87
C GLY A 150 16.13 -8.27 5.39
N ALA A 151 15.22 -7.87 4.49
CA ALA A 151 15.46 -7.96 3.06
C ALA A 151 16.42 -6.84 2.61
N VAL A 152 17.61 -7.24 2.13
CA VAL A 152 18.62 -6.35 1.53
C VAL A 152 18.15 -5.80 0.20
#